data_AF-A0A962TNW3-F1
#
_entry.id   AF-A0A962TNW3-F1
#
_cell.length_a   1.000
_cell.length_b   1.000
_cell.length_c   1.000
_cell.angle_alpha   90.00
_cell.angle_beta   90.00
_cell.angle_gamma   90.00
#
_symmetry.space_group_name_H-M   'P 1'
#
loop_
_entity.id
_entity.type
_entity.pdbx_description
1 polymer ?
#
loop_
_entity_poly.entity_id
_entity_poly.type
_entity_poly.pdbx_seq_one_letter_code
_entity_poly.pdbx_strand_id
1 'polypeptide(L)'
;MNAPAWNPAIEFIEREALERLQLINLRKTVTWALRTPFYRRRLAETGLNHPEDIVSLRDVRNIPYTTKDDLREAYPEGLLAVDREQVV
;
A
#
# COMPACT_ATOMS: atom_id res chain seq x y z
N MET A 1 3.56 30.95 -10.28
CA MET A 1 4.65 30.00 -10.54
C MET A 1 4.29 29.22 -11.80
N ASN A 2 5.04 29.37 -12.90
CA ASN A 2 4.85 28.61 -14.14
C ASN A 2 6.00 27.60 -14.26
N ALA A 3 6.05 26.61 -13.36
CA ALA A 3 6.94 25.47 -13.56
C ALA A 3 6.26 24.54 -14.58
N PRO A 4 6.94 24.11 -15.66
CA PRO A 4 6.39 23.10 -16.54
C PRO A 4 6.20 21.80 -15.74
N ALA A 5 4.99 21.27 -15.74
CA ALA A 5 4.59 20.04 -15.06
C ALA A 5 4.09 19.03 -16.10
N TRP A 6 4.47 17.76 -15.95
CA TRP A 6 4.03 16.66 -16.82
C TRP A 6 2.57 16.29 -16.54
N ASN A 7 2.17 16.31 -15.26
CA ASN A 7 0.81 16.11 -14.79
C ASN A 7 0.41 17.21 -13.79
N PRO A 8 0.03 18.40 -14.28
CA PRO A 8 -0.34 19.53 -13.43
C PRO A 8 -1.46 19.22 -12.42
N ALA A 9 -2.39 18.33 -12.77
CA ALA A 9 -3.51 17.96 -11.91
C ALA A 9 -3.09 17.23 -10.63
N ILE A 10 -1.95 16.51 -10.66
CA ILE A 10 -1.37 15.84 -9.50
C ILE A 10 -0.23 16.65 -8.90
N GLU A 11 0.61 17.29 -9.71
CA GLU A 11 1.77 18.05 -9.23
C GLU A 11 1.35 19.33 -8.49
N PHE A 12 0.20 19.92 -8.84
CA PHE A 12 -0.35 21.11 -8.19
C PHE A 12 -1.65 20.85 -7.44
N ILE A 13 -1.94 19.59 -7.10
CA ILE A 13 -3.12 19.23 -6.31
C ILE A 13 -3.05 19.89 -4.91
N GLU A 14 -4.19 20.39 -4.43
CA GLU A 14 -4.29 20.95 -3.07
C GLU A 14 -3.97 19.91 -2.01
N ARG A 15 -3.37 20.35 -0.88
CA ARG A 15 -2.89 19.45 0.19
C ARG A 15 -3.97 18.48 0.67
N GLU A 16 -5.16 18.99 0.94
CA GLU A 16 -6.29 18.18 1.43
C GLU A 16 -6.74 17.15 0.38
N ALA A 17 -6.74 17.53 -0.90
CA ALA A 17 -7.07 16.63 -1.99
C ALA A 17 -5.99 15.55 -2.19
N LEU A 18 -4.71 15.91 -2.02
CA LEU A 18 -3.61 14.95 -2.02
C LEU A 18 -3.77 13.92 -0.90
N GLU A 19 -4.08 14.36 0.31
CA GLU A 19 -4.22 13.46 1.46
C GLU A 19 -5.38 12.49 1.29
N ARG A 20 -6.52 12.95 0.73
CA ARG A 20 -7.64 12.07 0.35
C ARG A 20 -7.21 11.04 -0.70
N LEU A 21 -6.49 11.46 -1.74
CA LEU A 21 -5.97 10.57 -2.78
C LEU A 21 -4.99 9.54 -2.20
N GLN A 22 -4.09 9.97 -1.32
CA GLN A 22 -3.14 9.10 -0.63
C GLN A 22 -3.86 8.07 0.24
N LEU A 23 -4.92 8.44 0.96
CA LEU A 23 -5.69 7.52 1.78
C LEU A 23 -6.41 6.47 0.92
N ILE A 24 -7.04 6.88 -0.18
CA ILE A 24 -7.66 5.97 -1.15
C ILE A 24 -6.63 4.97 -1.70
N ASN A 25 -5.47 5.47 -2.11
CA ASN A 25 -4.40 4.63 -2.65
C ASN A 25 -3.76 3.73 -1.59
N LEU A 26 -3.62 4.18 -0.35
CA LEU A 26 -3.12 3.37 0.76
C LEU A 26 -4.06 2.18 1.02
N ARG A 27 -5.37 2.42 1.12
CA ARG A 27 -6.36 1.35 1.27
C ARG A 27 -6.31 0.37 0.12
N LYS A 28 -6.25 0.88 -1.13
CA LYS A 28 -6.09 0.03 -2.33
C LYS A 28 -4.85 -0.84 -2.25
N THR A 29 -3.71 -0.28 -1.85
CA THR A 29 -2.46 -1.02 -1.67
C THR A 29 -2.58 -2.10 -0.60
N VAL A 30 -3.24 -1.81 0.52
CA VAL A 30 -3.51 -2.81 1.57
C VAL A 30 -4.46 -3.90 1.08
N THR A 31 -5.47 -3.58 0.27
CA THR A 31 -6.30 -4.60 -0.40
C THR A 31 -5.44 -5.58 -1.20
N TRP A 32 -4.47 -5.08 -1.97
CA TRP A 32 -3.53 -5.93 -2.71
C TRP A 32 -2.64 -6.75 -1.79
N ALA A 33 -2.05 -6.12 -0.76
CA ALA A 33 -1.19 -6.80 0.20
C ALA A 33 -1.93 -7.98 0.88
N LEU A 34 -3.17 -7.76 1.32
CA LEU A 34 -4.05 -8.76 1.92
C LEU A 34 -4.47 -9.89 0.96
N ARG A 35 -4.10 -9.87 -0.33
CA ARG A 35 -4.23 -11.04 -1.22
C ARG A 35 -3.12 -12.06 -0.99
N THR A 36 -1.98 -11.63 -0.46
CA THR A 36 -0.84 -12.50 -0.17
C THR A 36 -0.99 -13.20 1.19
N PRO A 37 -0.62 -14.49 1.31
CA PRO A 37 -0.59 -15.16 2.61
C PRO A 37 0.36 -14.50 3.60
N PHE A 38 1.47 -13.92 3.12
CA PHE A 38 2.47 -13.24 3.94
C PHE A 38 1.87 -12.02 4.67
N TYR A 39 1.32 -11.05 3.93
CA TYR A 39 0.77 -9.85 4.56
C TYR A 39 -0.54 -10.10 5.29
N ARG A 40 -1.34 -11.11 4.92
CA ARG A 40 -2.49 -11.53 5.75
C ARG A 40 -2.06 -11.86 7.18
N ARG A 41 -1.00 -12.66 7.36
CA ARG A 41 -0.49 -13.00 8.69
C ARG A 41 0.11 -11.78 9.38
N ARG A 42 1.00 -11.07 8.69
CA ARG A 42 1.74 -9.94 9.28
C ARG A 42 0.85 -8.76 9.69
N LEU A 43 -0.19 -8.45 8.91
CA LEU A 43 -1.12 -7.35 9.23
C LEU A 43 -2.15 -7.74 10.29
N ALA A 44 -2.53 -9.02 10.36
CA ALA A 44 -3.41 -9.50 11.42
C ALA A 44 -2.78 -9.35 12.82
N GLU A 45 -1.47 -9.45 12.95
CA GLU A 45 -0.72 -9.22 14.20
C GLU A 45 -0.89 -7.80 14.75
N THR A 46 -1.23 -6.82 13.89
CA THR A 46 -1.47 -5.43 14.29
C THR A 46 -2.95 -5.06 14.32
N GLY A 47 -3.85 -6.05 14.14
CA GLY A 47 -5.29 -5.84 14.06
C GLY A 47 -5.79 -5.29 12.72
N LEU A 48 -4.93 -5.15 11.72
CA LEU A 48 -5.27 -4.69 10.37
C LEU A 48 -5.72 -5.88 9.52
N ASN A 49 -7.01 -6.22 9.58
CA ASN A 49 -7.59 -7.35 8.86
C ASN A 49 -8.25 -6.93 7.55
N HIS A 50 -8.67 -5.66 7.47
CA HIS A 50 -9.38 -5.08 6.35
C HIS A 50 -8.78 -3.72 5.96
N PRO A 51 -8.83 -3.33 4.67
CA PRO A 51 -8.39 -1.99 4.24
C PRO A 51 -9.10 -0.84 4.97
N GLU A 52 -10.34 -1.06 5.38
CA GLU A 52 -11.19 -0.09 6.08
C GLU A 52 -10.69 0.22 7.49
N ASP A 53 -9.86 -0.65 8.08
CA ASP A 53 -9.21 -0.42 9.37
C ASP A 53 -8.24 0.79 9.32
N ILE A 54 -7.82 1.19 8.11
CA ILE A 54 -7.05 2.42 7.87
C ILE A 54 -8.03 3.59 7.70
N VAL A 55 -8.30 4.33 8.78
CA VAL A 55 -9.25 5.46 8.77
C VAL A 55 -8.58 6.79 8.42
N SER A 56 -7.26 6.89 8.55
CA SER A 56 -6.47 8.08 8.30
C SER A 56 -5.06 7.75 7.79
N LEU A 57 -4.37 8.74 7.24
CA LEU A 57 -2.95 8.58 6.86
C LEU A 57 -2.03 8.29 8.05
N ARG A 58 -2.45 8.58 9.28
CA ARG A 58 -1.64 8.31 10.49
C ARG A 58 -1.55 6.82 10.81
N ASP A 59 -2.55 6.04 10.38
CA ASP A 59 -2.64 4.61 10.65
C ASP A 59 -1.60 3.80 9.87
N VAL A 60 -0.92 4.42 8.90
CA VAL A 60 0.25 3.83 8.22
C VAL A 60 1.32 3.37 9.22
N ARG A 61 1.41 4.01 10.40
CA ARG A 61 2.37 3.65 11.46
C ARG A 61 2.07 2.30 12.11
N ASN A 62 0.84 1.80 11.96
CA ASN A 62 0.44 0.50 12.47
C ASN A 62 0.83 -0.63 11.51
N ILE A 63 1.25 -0.32 10.29
CA ILE A 63 1.74 -1.31 9.32
C ILE A 63 3.20 -1.66 9.69
N PRO A 64 3.51 -2.93 9.99
CA PRO A 64 4.88 -3.35 10.25
C PRO A 64 5.76 -3.12 9.03
N TYR A 65 7.02 -2.74 9.26
CA TYR A 65 8.00 -2.68 8.18
C TYR A 65 8.17 -4.05 7.52
N THR A 66 8.42 -4.03 6.21
CA THR A 66 8.86 -5.22 5.47
C THR A 66 10.37 -5.16 5.35
N THR A 67 11.04 -6.18 5.86
CA THR A 67 12.49 -6.29 5.95
C THR A 67 13.05 -7.13 4.81
N LYS A 68 14.38 -7.18 4.70
CA LYS A 68 15.03 -8.07 3.73
C LYS A 68 14.81 -9.55 4.06
N ASP A 69 14.72 -9.91 5.33
CA ASP A 69 14.50 -11.29 5.75
C ASP A 69 13.10 -11.77 5.38
N ASP A 70 12.10 -10.89 5.49
CA ASP A 70 10.75 -11.15 5.00
C ASP A 70 10.73 -11.49 3.50
N LEU A 71 11.51 -10.75 2.68
CA LEU A 71 11.64 -11.03 1.25
C LEU A 71 12.29 -12.39 0.97
N ARG A 72 13.21 -12.84 1.84
CA ARG A 72 13.89 -14.14 1.71
C ARG A 72 12.95 -15.28 2.12
N GLU A 73 12.18 -15.11 3.18
CA GLU A 73 11.19 -16.10 3.64
C GLU A 73 10.07 -16.30 2.60
N ALA A 74 9.62 -15.21 1.99
CA ALA A 74 8.57 -15.25 0.98
C ALA A 74 9.08 -15.60 -0.43
N TYR A 75 10.37 -15.92 -0.60
CA TYR A 75 10.91 -16.32 -1.90
C TYR A 75 10.31 -17.67 -2.37
N PRO A 76 10.06 -17.86 -3.69
CA PRO A 76 10.26 -16.91 -4.78
C PRO A 76 9.10 -15.94 -5.02
N GLU A 77 7.88 -16.31 -4.63
CA GLU A 77 6.64 -15.69 -5.14
C GLU A 77 5.63 -15.34 -4.04
N GLY A 78 5.97 -15.57 -2.76
CA GLY A 78 5.06 -15.40 -1.62
C GLY A 78 4.56 -13.98 -1.38
N LEU A 79 5.11 -12.98 -2.09
CA LEU A 79 4.66 -11.58 -2.07
C LEU A 79 3.92 -11.16 -3.34
N LEU A 80 3.77 -12.03 -4.33
CA LEU A 80 2.94 -11.74 -5.50
C LEU A 80 1.47 -11.62 -5.07
N ALA A 81 0.88 -10.46 -5.32
CA ALA A 81 -0.53 -10.17 -5.03
C ALA A 81 -1.48 -10.57 -6.19
N VAL A 82 -0.92 -11.16 -7.22
CA VAL A 82 -1.57 -11.64 -8.45
C VAL A 82 -1.01 -13.02 -8.79
N ASP A 83 -1.75 -13.78 -9.60
CA ASP A 83 -1.26 -15.05 -10.12
C ASP A 83 -0.06 -14.80 -11.04
N ARG A 84 0.87 -15.76 -11.10
CA ARG A 84 2.16 -15.60 -11.80
C ARG A 84 1.98 -15.25 -13.28
N GLU A 85 0.93 -15.77 -13.91
CA GLU A 85 0.59 -15.54 -15.32
C GLU A 85 0.18 -14.10 -15.62
N GLN A 86 -0.15 -13.30 -14.59
CA GLN A 86 -0.56 -11.90 -14.72
C GLN A 86 0.60 -10.91 -14.56
N VAL A 87 1.82 -11.40 -14.30
CA VAL A 87 3.02 -10.57 -14.18
C VAL A 87 3.48 -10.16 -15.59
N VAL A 88 3.56 -8.84 -15.84
CA VAL A 88 3.95 -8.23 -17.12
C VAL A 88 5.39 -7.76 -17.15
#